data_AF-A0A8S9Q379-F1
#
_entry.id   AF-A0A8S9Q379-F1
#
_cell.length_a   1.000
_cell.length_b   1.000
_cell.length_c   1.000
_cell.angle_alpha   90.00
_cell.angle_beta   90.00
_cell.angle_gamma   90.00
#
_symmetry.space_group_name_H-M   'P 1'
#
loop_
_entity.id
_entity.type
_entity.pdbx_description
1 polymer ?
#
loop_
_entity_poly.entity_id
_entity_poly.type
_entity_poly.pdbx_seq_one_letter_code
_entity_poly.pdbx_strand_id
1 'polypeptide(L)'
;MAMERRGKVCSVDKATILESSRLWRKRVTIMSEEYPEVDLSHMLVDTSGMELIRYPKQFDVLLTTNVFGDILSDVSAMTTGGIGMLPSACIGGPGPQLFEPVHGSAPDIEGEDVANPLAAVLTAVMLLRYGLKEEAVAKRIENAIFDTLNEGFRTRDIPTPGAKIVGCKKMGEEILKSLYVRVPSVDSIPLVEYSGSNVAWIKRRGYCFYPNDQTQFVISTDHVHSSDFDAIRYGLKEENAAQRIEKAVSDVLDRGFRTRDIHTPGTTLVGCKRMGEEILRSLDARVSV
;
A
#
# COMPACT_ATOMS: atom_id res chain seq x y z
N MET A 1 9.62 12.54 3.95
CA MET A 1 9.05 11.20 4.24
C MET A 1 10.10 10.17 4.61
N ALA A 2 10.99 9.73 3.70
CA ALA A 2 11.98 8.69 4.02
C ALA A 2 12.89 9.03 5.22
N MET A 3 13.33 10.30 5.33
CA MET A 3 14.12 10.81 6.46
C MET A 3 13.41 10.71 7.82
N GLU A 4 12.08 10.69 7.85
CA GLU A 4 11.29 10.55 9.07
C GLU A 4 11.01 9.07 9.41
N ARG A 5 11.58 8.15 8.61
CA ARG A 5 11.37 6.70 8.67
C ARG A 5 12.71 5.97 8.74
N ARG A 6 12.91 4.89 7.97
CA ARG A 6 14.16 4.10 7.96
C ARG A 6 15.20 4.64 6.98
N GLY A 7 14.92 5.78 6.33
CA GLY A 7 15.86 6.42 5.42
C GLY A 7 16.11 5.65 4.12
N LYS A 8 15.16 4.81 3.67
CA LYS A 8 15.33 4.03 2.42
C LYS A 8 14.23 4.35 1.41
N VAL A 9 14.62 4.57 0.17
CA VAL A 9 13.70 4.75 -0.96
C VAL A 9 14.01 3.72 -2.04
N CYS A 10 13.01 2.95 -2.44
CA CYS A 10 13.06 2.14 -3.65
C CYS A 10 12.23 2.81 -4.74
N SER A 11 12.92 3.35 -5.75
CA SER A 11 12.31 3.93 -6.94
C SER A 11 11.92 2.83 -7.92
N VAL A 12 10.63 2.68 -8.17
CA VAL A 12 10.07 1.63 -9.03
C VAL A 12 9.72 2.17 -10.41
N ASP A 13 10.17 1.49 -11.46
CA ASP A 13 9.97 1.92 -12.86
C ASP A 13 9.94 0.74 -13.85
N LYS A 14 9.84 1.02 -15.16
CA LYS A 14 10.07 0.05 -16.24
C LYS A 14 11.12 0.55 -17.24
N ALA A 15 12.27 1.04 -16.74
CA ALA A 15 13.29 1.72 -17.56
C ALA A 15 13.95 0.83 -18.62
N THR A 16 13.79 -0.50 -18.53
CA THR A 16 14.23 -1.44 -19.58
C THR A 16 13.43 -1.27 -20.87
N ILE A 17 12.15 -0.91 -20.78
CA ILE A 17 11.22 -0.84 -21.91
C ILE A 17 10.77 0.60 -22.20
N LEU A 18 10.45 1.39 -21.17
CA LEU A 18 9.79 2.69 -21.34
C LEU A 18 10.78 3.85 -21.23
N GLU A 19 10.82 4.75 -22.23
CA GLU A 19 11.59 5.99 -22.19
C GLU A 19 11.15 6.91 -21.05
N SER A 20 9.84 6.98 -20.76
CA SER A 20 9.30 7.73 -19.61
C SER A 20 9.88 7.23 -18.29
N SER A 21 10.07 5.93 -18.15
CA SER A 21 10.71 5.32 -16.97
C SER A 21 12.22 5.58 -16.92
N ARG A 22 12.90 5.70 -18.07
CA ARG A 22 14.31 6.12 -18.10
C ARG A 22 14.46 7.56 -17.64
N LEU A 23 13.58 8.45 -18.08
CA LEU A 23 13.53 9.84 -17.63
C LEU A 23 13.25 9.91 -16.12
N TRP A 24 12.24 9.17 -15.64
CA TRP A 24 11.93 9.05 -14.21
C TRP A 24 13.17 8.66 -13.40
N ARG A 25 13.81 7.55 -13.75
CA ARG A 25 15.01 7.06 -13.07
C ARG A 25 16.09 8.13 -13.05
N LYS A 26 16.40 8.73 -14.20
CA LYS A 26 17.39 9.82 -14.30
C LYS A 26 17.06 10.98 -13.35
N ARG A 27 15.80 11.43 -13.30
CA ARG A 27 15.40 12.54 -12.43
C ARG A 27 15.49 12.18 -10.95
N VAL A 28 15.05 10.97 -10.56
CA VAL A 28 15.15 10.50 -9.18
C VAL A 28 16.60 10.36 -8.74
N THR A 29 17.48 9.80 -9.58
CA THR A 29 18.91 9.69 -9.29
C THR A 29 19.55 11.07 -9.09
N ILE A 30 19.29 12.03 -9.98
CA ILE A 30 19.80 13.40 -9.80
C ILE A 30 19.31 14.01 -8.48
N MET A 31 18.02 13.86 -8.17
CA MET A 31 17.44 14.42 -6.94
C MET A 31 17.99 13.77 -5.67
N SER A 32 18.44 12.51 -5.71
CA SER A 32 19.05 11.87 -4.54
C SER A 32 20.38 12.51 -4.10
N GLU A 33 21.06 13.25 -4.98
CA GLU A 33 22.26 14.00 -4.61
C GLU A 33 21.96 15.07 -3.55
N GLU A 34 20.71 15.55 -3.48
CA GLU A 34 20.24 16.50 -2.46
C GLU A 34 19.89 15.84 -1.11
N TYR A 35 19.82 14.52 -1.06
CA TYR A 35 19.43 13.73 0.14
C TYR A 35 20.44 12.60 0.41
N PRO A 36 21.72 12.90 0.70
CA PRO A 36 22.78 11.91 0.82
C PRO A 36 22.60 10.90 1.96
N GLU A 37 21.77 11.23 2.96
CA GLU A 37 21.41 10.35 4.07
C GLU A 37 20.33 9.32 3.72
N VAL A 38 19.70 9.43 2.54
CA VAL A 38 18.66 8.50 2.09
C VAL A 38 19.26 7.46 1.15
N ASP A 39 19.14 6.19 1.50
CA ASP A 39 19.56 5.07 0.66
C ASP A 39 18.58 4.88 -0.51
N LEU A 40 19.01 5.26 -1.71
CA LEU A 40 18.23 5.11 -2.94
C LEU A 40 18.58 3.79 -3.64
N SER A 41 17.54 3.01 -3.92
CA SER A 41 17.60 1.84 -4.80
C SER A 41 16.61 1.96 -5.96
N HIS A 42 16.83 1.20 -7.04
CA HIS A 42 15.91 1.13 -8.17
C HIS A 42 15.47 -0.32 -8.42
N MET A 43 14.17 -0.52 -8.65
CA MET A 43 13.61 -1.84 -8.95
C MET A 43 12.64 -1.75 -10.12
N LEU A 44 12.54 -2.82 -10.92
CA LEU A 44 11.53 -2.89 -11.98
C LEU A 44 10.15 -3.18 -11.38
N VAL A 45 9.09 -2.65 -11.97
CA VAL A 45 7.71 -2.76 -11.45
C VAL A 45 7.23 -4.21 -11.30
N ASP A 46 7.56 -5.08 -12.25
CA ASP A 46 7.26 -6.52 -12.18
C ASP A 46 8.00 -7.20 -11.03
N THR A 47 9.30 -6.94 -10.88
CA THR A 47 10.08 -7.44 -9.74
C THR A 47 9.55 -6.89 -8.41
N SER A 48 9.12 -5.63 -8.39
CA SER A 48 8.58 -4.98 -7.18
C SER A 48 7.28 -5.63 -6.74
N GLY A 49 6.38 -5.95 -7.68
CA GLY A 49 5.16 -6.70 -7.39
C GLY A 49 5.45 -8.08 -6.80
N MET A 50 6.43 -8.81 -7.36
CA MET A 50 6.85 -10.11 -6.81
C MET A 50 7.45 -9.99 -5.40
N GLU A 51 8.32 -9.00 -5.18
CA GLU A 51 9.02 -8.80 -3.91
C GLU A 51 8.10 -8.25 -2.81
N LEU A 52 7.04 -7.51 -3.15
CA LEU A 52 5.98 -7.12 -2.20
C LEU A 52 5.27 -8.35 -1.62
N ILE A 53 5.06 -9.39 -2.41
CA ILE A 53 4.43 -10.63 -1.93
C ILE A 53 5.46 -11.48 -1.18
N ARG A 54 6.66 -11.62 -1.74
CA ARG A 54 7.70 -12.53 -1.23
C ARG A 54 8.34 -12.04 0.07
N TYR A 55 8.75 -10.78 0.12
CA TYR A 55 9.46 -10.20 1.26
C TYR A 55 9.17 -8.69 1.40
N PRO A 56 7.93 -8.29 1.77
CA PRO A 56 7.55 -6.88 1.85
C PRO A 56 8.35 -6.07 2.87
N LYS A 57 8.90 -6.72 3.90
CA LYS A 57 9.68 -6.08 4.98
C LYS A 57 10.98 -5.42 4.51
N GLN A 58 11.46 -5.71 3.29
CA GLN A 58 12.63 -5.03 2.73
C GLN A 58 12.37 -3.57 2.39
N PHE A 59 11.12 -3.21 2.07
CA PHE A 59 10.76 -1.87 1.62
C PHE A 59 10.51 -0.94 2.79
N ASP A 60 10.92 0.33 2.65
CA ASP A 60 10.53 1.42 3.56
C ASP A 60 9.60 2.41 2.85
N VAL A 61 10.10 3.05 1.79
CA VAL A 61 9.31 3.91 0.91
C VAL A 61 9.42 3.40 -0.52
N LEU A 62 8.28 3.17 -1.17
CA LEU A 62 8.19 2.93 -2.61
C LEU A 62 7.83 4.23 -3.31
N LEU A 63 8.65 4.63 -4.29
CA LEU A 63 8.44 5.83 -5.09
C LEU A 63 8.24 5.42 -6.56
N THR A 64 7.09 5.74 -7.15
CA THR A 64 6.78 5.32 -8.52
C THR A 64 5.80 6.26 -9.23
N THR A 65 5.53 6.01 -10.51
CA THR A 65 4.58 6.76 -11.33
C THR A 65 3.14 6.37 -11.01
N ASN A 66 2.16 7.20 -11.38
CA ASN A 66 0.74 7.04 -11.04
C ASN A 66 0.20 5.60 -11.26
N VAL A 67 0.23 5.09 -12.50
CA VAL A 67 -0.31 3.75 -12.83
C VAL A 67 0.39 2.63 -12.08
N PHE A 68 1.72 2.72 -11.88
CA PHE A 68 2.44 1.71 -11.11
C PHE A 68 2.14 1.83 -9.62
N GLY A 69 1.92 3.04 -9.13
CA GLY A 69 1.55 3.33 -7.75
C GLY A 69 0.23 2.68 -7.41
N ASP A 70 -0.80 2.92 -8.23
CA ASP A 70 -2.15 2.34 -8.11
C ASP A 70 -2.10 0.81 -7.97
N ILE A 71 -1.44 0.14 -8.92
CA ILE A 71 -1.29 -1.32 -8.91
C ILE A 71 -0.51 -1.80 -7.68
N LEU A 72 0.63 -1.18 -7.36
CA LEU A 72 1.48 -1.64 -6.27
C LEU A 72 0.87 -1.36 -4.90
N SER A 73 0.10 -0.29 -4.73
CA SER A 73 -0.64 -0.01 -3.50
C SER A 73 -1.70 -1.07 -3.24
N ASP A 74 -2.42 -1.51 -4.28
CA ASP A 74 -3.43 -2.57 -4.16
C ASP A 74 -2.81 -3.94 -3.85
N VAL A 75 -1.68 -4.27 -4.51
CA VAL A 75 -0.93 -5.50 -4.19
C VAL A 75 -0.47 -5.48 -2.73
N SER A 76 0.00 -4.33 -2.25
CA SER A 76 0.46 -4.16 -0.87
C SER A 76 -0.68 -4.23 0.13
N ALA A 77 -1.84 -3.71 -0.23
CA ALA A 77 -3.05 -3.78 0.56
C ALA A 77 -3.49 -5.23 0.86
N MET A 78 -3.36 -6.10 -0.14
CA MET A 78 -3.66 -7.52 0.02
C MET A 78 -2.66 -8.22 0.93
N THR A 79 -1.41 -7.76 0.98
CA THR A 79 -0.39 -8.37 1.85
C THR A 79 -0.61 -8.05 3.33
N THR A 80 -1.34 -6.98 3.66
CA THR A 80 -1.65 -6.58 5.04
C THR A 80 -2.96 -7.16 5.60
N GLY A 81 -3.69 -7.96 4.81
CA GLY A 81 -4.88 -8.67 5.28
C GLY A 81 -6.22 -7.97 5.02
N GLY A 82 -6.24 -6.88 4.23
CA GLY A 82 -7.48 -6.25 3.76
C GLY A 82 -7.38 -4.73 3.56
N ILE A 83 -8.11 -4.19 2.58
CA ILE A 83 -8.17 -2.76 2.25
C ILE A 83 -8.80 -1.90 3.36
N GLY A 84 -9.62 -2.49 4.23
CA GLY A 84 -10.38 -1.79 5.27
C GLY A 84 -9.52 -1.13 6.37
N MET A 85 -8.21 -1.37 6.35
CA MET A 85 -7.24 -0.82 7.31
C MET A 85 -6.35 0.29 6.74
N LEU A 86 -6.50 0.64 5.45
CA LEU A 86 -5.50 1.42 4.74
C LEU A 86 -5.93 2.88 4.57
N PRO A 87 -5.27 3.81 5.26
CA PRO A 87 -5.46 5.24 5.02
C PRO A 87 -4.65 5.70 3.82
N SER A 88 -5.03 6.84 3.24
CA SER A 88 -4.24 7.51 2.20
C SER A 88 -4.22 9.03 2.38
N ALA A 89 -3.22 9.66 1.75
CA ALA A 89 -3.10 11.11 1.68
C ALA A 89 -2.53 11.51 0.32
N CYS A 90 -3.18 12.48 -0.32
CA CYS A 90 -2.74 13.14 -1.53
C CYS A 90 -2.18 14.52 -1.12
N ILE A 91 -0.85 14.61 -1.13
CA ILE A 91 -0.10 15.74 -0.58
C ILE A 91 0.71 16.36 -1.73
N GLY A 92 0.40 17.60 -2.10
CA GLY A 92 1.10 18.33 -3.16
C GLY A 92 0.46 19.67 -3.49
N GLY A 93 1.24 20.56 -4.13
CA GLY A 93 0.77 21.85 -4.63
C GLY A 93 0.39 22.91 -3.57
N PRO A 94 0.12 24.15 -4.01
CA PRO A 94 -0.48 25.17 -3.15
C PRO A 94 -1.97 24.85 -2.92
N GLY A 95 -2.37 24.60 -1.67
CA GLY A 95 -3.78 24.39 -1.33
C GLY A 95 -4.01 23.39 -0.19
N PRO A 96 -5.29 23.09 0.12
CA PRO A 96 -5.64 22.04 1.07
C PRO A 96 -5.24 20.67 0.52
N GLN A 97 -4.66 19.84 1.38
CA GLN A 97 -4.31 18.44 1.09
C GLN A 97 -5.57 17.56 1.19
N LEU A 98 -5.63 16.48 0.42
CA LEU A 98 -6.74 15.53 0.45
C LEU A 98 -6.34 14.28 1.26
N PHE A 99 -7.26 13.81 2.10
CA PHE A 99 -7.09 12.62 2.92
C PHE A 99 -8.35 11.76 2.77
N GLU A 100 -8.18 10.52 2.31
CA GLU A 100 -9.28 9.57 2.11
C GLU A 100 -8.85 8.13 2.43
N PRO A 101 -9.76 7.24 2.85
CA PRO A 101 -9.43 5.82 2.93
C PRO A 101 -9.23 5.22 1.53
N VAL A 102 -8.42 4.17 1.41
CA VAL A 102 -8.16 3.51 0.11
C VAL A 102 -9.39 2.73 -0.39
N HIS A 103 -10.22 2.21 0.51
CA HIS A 103 -11.37 1.41 0.11
C HIS A 103 -12.46 2.26 -0.58
N GLY A 104 -13.22 1.61 -1.47
CA GLY A 104 -14.39 2.23 -2.13
C GLY A 104 -15.61 2.38 -1.22
N SER A 105 -16.76 2.69 -1.82
CA SER A 105 -18.02 2.95 -1.12
C SER A 105 -18.71 1.71 -0.55
N ALA A 106 -18.39 0.51 -1.05
CA ALA A 106 -19.01 -0.76 -0.64
C ALA A 106 -20.55 -0.70 -0.56
N PRO A 107 -21.24 -0.44 -1.69
CA PRO A 107 -22.70 -0.19 -1.72
C PRO A 107 -23.53 -1.42 -1.32
N ASP A 108 -22.95 -2.61 -1.40
CA ASP A 108 -23.55 -3.88 -1.03
C ASP A 108 -23.77 -4.04 0.48
N ILE A 109 -23.08 -3.25 1.32
CA ILE A 109 -23.18 -3.29 2.80
C ILE A 109 -23.67 -1.96 3.41
N GLU A 110 -24.15 -1.04 2.57
CA GLU A 110 -24.64 0.26 3.01
C GLU A 110 -25.81 0.10 4.00
N GLY A 111 -25.71 0.77 5.16
CA GLY A 111 -26.74 0.72 6.19
C GLY A 111 -26.77 -0.55 7.05
N GLU A 112 -25.90 -1.53 6.80
CA GLU A 112 -25.89 -2.80 7.54
C GLU A 112 -25.06 -2.77 8.84
N ASP A 113 -24.40 -1.66 9.16
CA ASP A 113 -23.47 -1.53 10.31
C ASP A 113 -22.31 -2.55 10.28
N VAL A 114 -21.86 -3.02 9.11
CA VAL A 114 -20.75 -4.00 9.01
C VAL A 114 -19.46 -3.44 8.41
N ALA A 115 -19.47 -2.19 7.96
CA ALA A 115 -18.29 -1.53 7.40
C ALA A 115 -17.16 -1.38 8.45
N ASN A 116 -15.90 -1.40 7.98
CA ASN A 116 -14.74 -1.15 8.82
C ASN A 116 -14.41 0.34 8.89
N PRO A 117 -14.56 1.02 10.05
CA PRO A 117 -14.26 2.44 10.15
C PRO A 117 -12.76 2.75 10.24
N LEU A 118 -11.90 1.73 10.41
CA LEU A 118 -10.50 1.92 10.79
C LEU A 118 -9.69 2.69 9.74
N ALA A 119 -9.84 2.39 8.45
CA ALA A 119 -9.19 3.17 7.39
C ALA A 119 -9.56 4.66 7.45
N ALA A 120 -10.86 4.99 7.60
CA ALA A 120 -11.31 6.37 7.68
C ALA A 120 -10.76 7.10 8.93
N VAL A 121 -10.71 6.42 10.08
CA VAL A 121 -10.11 7.00 11.30
C VAL A 121 -8.60 7.16 11.14
N LEU A 122 -7.90 6.20 10.54
CA LEU A 122 -6.47 6.30 10.24
C LEU A 122 -6.18 7.39 9.19
N THR A 123 -7.12 7.68 8.29
CA THR A 123 -7.03 8.81 7.37
C THR A 123 -7.11 10.13 8.13
N ALA A 124 -7.99 10.24 9.14
CA ALA A 124 -8.01 11.41 10.02
C ALA A 124 -6.71 11.56 10.82
N VAL A 125 -6.07 10.46 11.20
CA VAL A 125 -4.73 10.45 11.79
C VAL A 125 -3.69 11.02 10.80
N MET A 126 -3.73 10.62 9.52
CA MET A 126 -2.86 11.19 8.49
C MET A 126 -3.10 12.69 8.31
N LEU A 127 -4.36 13.14 8.34
CA LEU A 127 -4.71 14.56 8.29
C LEU A 127 -4.09 15.33 9.45
N LEU A 128 -4.21 14.83 10.68
CA LEU A 128 -3.63 15.45 11.86
C LEU A 128 -2.11 15.52 11.75
N ARG A 129 -1.46 14.41 11.38
CA ARG A 129 -0.02 14.27 11.28
C ARG A 129 0.59 15.15 10.17
N TYR A 130 0.06 15.02 8.96
CA TYR A 130 0.66 15.62 7.77
C TYR A 130 0.06 16.98 7.42
N GLY A 131 -1.26 17.12 7.52
CA GLY A 131 -1.99 18.35 7.20
C GLY A 131 -1.89 19.39 8.31
N LEU A 132 -2.19 19.01 9.55
CA LEU A 132 -2.29 19.96 10.68
C LEU A 132 -1.04 20.01 11.57
N LYS A 133 -0.09 19.08 11.38
CA LYS A 133 1.14 18.95 12.21
C LYS A 133 0.87 18.69 13.70
N GLU A 134 -0.24 18.03 14.00
CA GLU A 134 -0.70 17.65 15.34
C GLU A 134 -0.30 16.21 15.71
N GLU A 135 1.01 15.95 15.76
CA GLU A 135 1.57 14.59 15.99
C GLU A 135 1.10 13.96 17.30
N ALA A 136 0.99 14.74 18.38
CA ALA A 136 0.59 14.23 19.68
C ALA A 136 -0.85 13.68 19.66
N VAL A 137 -1.75 14.37 18.94
CA VAL A 137 -3.15 13.96 18.79
C VAL A 137 -3.25 12.76 17.86
N ALA A 138 -2.55 12.78 16.72
CA ALA A 138 -2.49 11.68 15.76
C ALA A 138 -2.06 10.37 16.46
N LYS A 139 -0.93 10.41 17.20
CA LYS A 139 -0.40 9.26 17.94
C LYS A 139 -1.36 8.74 19.00
N ARG A 140 -2.14 9.64 19.62
CA ARG A 140 -3.12 9.24 20.65
C ARG A 140 -4.27 8.44 20.04
N ILE A 141 -4.76 8.83 18.88
CA ILE A 141 -5.81 8.10 18.14
C ILE A 141 -5.26 6.77 17.61
N GLU A 142 -4.04 6.75 17.06
CA GLU A 142 -3.38 5.50 16.64
C GLU A 142 -3.27 4.50 17.78
N ASN A 143 -2.80 4.94 18.95
CA ASN A 143 -2.72 4.07 20.11
C ASN A 143 -4.09 3.54 20.54
N ALA A 144 -5.13 4.37 20.47
CA ALA A 144 -6.48 3.93 20.81
C ALA A 144 -6.94 2.80 19.86
N ILE A 145 -6.67 2.93 18.55
CA ILE A 145 -6.93 1.88 17.56
C ILE A 145 -6.14 0.61 17.90
N PHE A 146 -4.84 0.73 18.17
CA PHE A 146 -4.00 -0.43 18.52
C PHE A 146 -4.51 -1.15 19.77
N ASP A 147 -4.89 -0.43 20.81
CA ASP A 147 -5.45 -1.00 22.03
C ASP A 147 -6.77 -1.74 21.74
N THR A 148 -7.69 -1.12 21.00
CA THR A 148 -8.96 -1.75 20.60
C THR A 148 -8.72 -3.05 19.82
N LEU A 149 -7.73 -3.06 18.92
CA LEU A 149 -7.33 -4.26 18.19
C LEU A 149 -6.64 -5.30 19.12
N ASN A 150 -5.85 -4.87 20.09
CA ASN A 150 -5.21 -5.77 21.07
C ASN A 150 -6.23 -6.43 22.01
N GLU A 151 -7.34 -5.74 22.31
CA GLU A 151 -8.48 -6.29 23.06
C GLU A 151 -9.34 -7.30 22.27
N GLY A 152 -8.97 -7.53 21.01
CA GLY A 152 -9.55 -8.56 20.14
C GLY A 152 -10.77 -8.10 19.33
N PHE A 153 -11.13 -6.81 19.35
CA PHE A 153 -12.23 -6.30 18.53
C PHE A 153 -11.84 -6.28 17.05
N ARG A 154 -12.70 -6.82 16.18
CA ARG A 154 -12.51 -6.83 14.73
C ARG A 154 -13.83 -6.57 14.03
N THR A 155 -13.78 -5.91 12.87
CA THR A 155 -14.90 -5.91 11.93
C THR A 155 -14.82 -7.15 11.02
N ARG A 156 -15.90 -7.42 10.28
CA ARG A 156 -16.08 -8.66 9.51
C ARG A 156 -14.99 -8.91 8.45
N ASP A 157 -14.36 -7.84 7.95
CA ASP A 157 -13.32 -7.85 6.92
C ASP A 157 -11.91 -8.21 7.44
N ILE A 158 -11.66 -8.11 8.75
CA ILE A 158 -10.35 -8.40 9.37
C ILE A 158 -10.44 -9.46 10.49
N PRO A 159 -11.08 -10.62 10.26
CA PRO A 159 -11.29 -11.59 11.31
C PRO A 159 -9.98 -12.24 11.76
N THR A 160 -9.84 -12.47 13.07
CA THR A 160 -8.78 -13.33 13.64
C THR A 160 -9.41 -14.41 14.52
N PRO A 161 -8.79 -15.58 14.69
CA PRO A 161 -9.30 -16.61 15.60
C PRO A 161 -9.55 -16.04 17.01
N GLY A 162 -10.75 -16.26 17.55
CA GLY A 162 -11.14 -15.75 18.88
C GLY A 162 -11.47 -14.24 18.94
N ALA A 163 -11.52 -13.55 17.80
CA ALA A 163 -11.89 -12.14 17.75
C ALA A 163 -13.34 -11.89 18.18
N LYS A 164 -13.57 -10.73 18.80
CA LYS A 164 -14.88 -10.15 19.06
C LYS A 164 -15.33 -9.42 17.79
N ILE A 165 -16.09 -10.11 16.93
CA ILE A 165 -16.62 -9.50 15.71
C ILE A 165 -17.69 -8.46 16.09
N VAL A 166 -17.49 -7.23 15.64
CA VAL A 166 -18.38 -6.09 15.92
C VAL A 166 -18.72 -5.33 14.65
N GLY A 167 -19.82 -4.57 14.70
CA GLY A 167 -20.21 -3.66 13.63
C GLY A 167 -19.41 -2.35 13.61
N CYS A 168 -19.68 -1.51 12.61
CA CYS A 168 -19.01 -0.23 12.36
C CYS A 168 -19.13 0.71 13.58
N LYS A 169 -20.36 0.95 14.03
CA LYS A 169 -20.65 1.80 15.18
C LYS A 169 -19.96 1.29 16.43
N LYS A 170 -20.04 -0.02 16.67
CA LYS A 170 -19.47 -0.64 17.85
C LYS A 170 -17.94 -0.55 17.87
N MET A 171 -17.29 -0.73 16.72
CA MET A 171 -15.85 -0.49 16.60
C MET A 171 -15.49 0.96 16.96
N GLY A 172 -16.23 1.94 16.45
CA GLY A 172 -16.04 3.35 16.80
C GLY A 172 -16.20 3.64 18.30
N GLU A 173 -17.20 3.04 18.95
CA GLU A 173 -17.39 3.15 20.40
C GLU A 173 -16.18 2.62 21.20
N GLU A 174 -15.61 1.48 20.80
CA GLU A 174 -14.45 0.91 21.51
C GLU A 174 -13.17 1.75 21.31
N ILE A 175 -12.98 2.33 20.12
CA ILE A 175 -11.89 3.30 19.87
C ILE A 175 -12.06 4.52 20.78
N LEU A 176 -13.27 5.08 20.86
CA LEU A 176 -13.55 6.23 21.72
C LEU A 176 -13.31 5.92 23.19
N LYS A 177 -13.74 4.75 23.68
CA LYS A 177 -13.46 4.33 25.07
C LYS A 177 -11.97 4.28 25.35
N SER A 178 -11.19 3.64 24.47
CA SER A 178 -9.74 3.57 24.60
C SER A 178 -9.10 4.97 24.61
N LEU A 179 -9.62 5.89 23.79
CA LEU A 179 -9.18 7.27 23.76
C LEU A 179 -9.44 8.00 25.10
N TYR A 180 -10.63 7.83 25.70
CA TYR A 180 -11.05 8.55 26.91
C TYR A 180 -10.44 8.02 28.21
N VAL A 181 -10.11 6.73 28.30
CA VAL A 181 -9.38 6.16 29.46
C VAL A 181 -8.02 6.84 29.67
N ARG A 182 -7.46 7.46 28.61
CA ARG A 182 -6.18 8.18 28.65
C ARG A 182 -6.31 9.70 28.88
N VAL A 183 -7.51 10.23 29.12
CA VAL A 183 -7.70 11.65 29.54
C VAL A 183 -7.72 11.69 31.07
N PRO A 184 -6.81 12.42 31.74
CA PRO A 184 -7.09 12.88 33.10
C PRO A 184 -8.43 13.63 33.09
N SER A 185 -9.25 13.49 34.13
CA SER A 185 -10.61 14.06 34.20
C SER A 185 -10.71 15.47 33.58
N VAL A 186 -11.77 15.69 32.80
CA VAL A 186 -12.05 16.93 32.06
C VAL A 186 -11.94 18.19 32.94
N ASP A 187 -12.17 18.05 34.25
CA ASP A 187 -12.01 19.10 35.26
C ASP A 187 -10.60 19.68 35.41
N SER A 188 -9.58 19.06 34.80
CA SER A 188 -8.17 19.50 34.87
C SER A 188 -7.66 20.16 33.58
N ILE A 189 -8.49 20.24 32.53
CA ILE A 189 -8.15 20.90 31.27
C ILE A 189 -8.74 22.32 31.34
N PRO A 190 -7.94 23.40 31.36
CA PRO A 190 -8.50 24.75 31.37
C PRO A 190 -9.30 24.97 30.07
N LEU A 191 -10.60 25.25 30.23
CA LEU A 191 -11.46 25.72 29.14
C LEU A 191 -10.91 27.07 28.66
N VAL A 192 -10.31 27.08 27.47
CA VAL A 192 -9.92 28.33 26.80
C VAL A 192 -11.16 28.84 26.08
N GLU A 193 -11.75 29.94 26.59
CA GLU A 193 -12.81 30.67 25.88
C GLU A 193 -12.28 31.18 24.53
N TYR A 194 -13.04 30.87 23.48
CA TYR A 194 -12.66 31.18 22.11
C TYR A 194 -13.19 32.56 21.71
N SER A 195 -12.32 33.58 21.72
CA SER A 195 -12.52 34.82 20.97
C SER A 195 -11.59 34.80 19.76
N GLY A 196 -12.17 34.90 18.57
CA GLY A 196 -11.53 34.53 17.31
C GLY A 196 -10.26 35.28 16.89
N SER A 197 -9.72 34.74 15.79
CA SER A 197 -8.67 35.23 14.89
C SER A 197 -7.23 35.24 15.41
N ASN A 198 -6.39 34.49 14.67
CA ASN A 198 -4.93 34.41 14.68
C ASN A 198 -4.32 33.35 15.60
N VAL A 199 -4.09 32.17 15.04
CA VAL A 199 -3.37 31.06 15.69
C VAL A 199 -1.87 31.37 15.70
N ALA A 200 -1.38 31.89 16.82
CA ALA A 200 0.02 31.99 17.16
C ALA A 200 0.33 31.07 18.36
N TRP A 201 1.09 30.01 18.08
CA TRP A 201 2.04 29.29 18.93
C TRP A 201 1.77 29.06 20.43
N ILE A 202 1.88 27.79 20.87
CA ILE A 202 2.44 27.47 22.19
C ILE A 202 3.47 26.33 22.11
N LYS A 203 4.72 26.70 22.43
CA LYS A 203 5.85 25.83 22.79
C LYS A 203 5.59 25.09 24.10
N ARG A 204 5.86 23.77 24.18
CA ARG A 204 6.70 23.16 25.25
C ARG A 204 6.96 21.64 25.06
N ARG A 205 8.26 21.36 24.86
CA ARG A 205 9.13 20.21 25.25
C ARG A 205 8.50 18.86 25.65
N GLY A 206 9.04 17.80 25.05
CA GLY A 206 9.18 16.49 25.70
C GLY A 206 9.14 15.31 24.74
N TYR A 207 10.28 14.96 24.15
CA TYR A 207 10.44 13.79 23.28
C TYR A 207 10.13 12.46 24.00
N CYS A 208 9.49 11.53 23.29
CA CYS A 208 9.74 10.09 23.44
C CYS A 208 9.39 9.37 22.12
N PHE A 209 10.44 9.02 21.36
CA PHE A 209 10.42 8.17 20.17
C PHE A 209 10.28 6.70 20.58
N TYR A 210 9.49 5.91 19.84
CA TYR A 210 9.76 4.48 19.54
C TYR A 210 8.94 4.08 18.29
N PRO A 211 9.44 3.13 17.47
CA PRO A 211 9.13 2.97 16.06
C PRO A 211 8.01 1.96 15.84
N ASN A 212 7.22 2.13 14.78
CA ASN A 212 6.51 1.00 14.20
C ASN A 212 6.73 0.98 12.69
N ASP A 213 7.36 -0.11 12.26
CA ASP A 213 7.82 -0.41 10.92
C ASP A 213 6.68 -0.81 9.97
N GLN A 214 5.81 0.13 9.61
CA GLN A 214 4.84 -0.10 8.53
C GLN A 214 5.15 0.77 7.33
N THR A 215 5.41 0.13 6.19
CA THR A 215 5.51 0.76 4.86
C THR A 215 4.27 1.63 4.66
N GLN A 216 4.45 2.94 4.61
CA GLN A 216 3.36 3.87 4.31
C GLN A 216 3.40 4.18 2.82
N PHE A 217 2.30 3.90 2.14
CA PHE A 217 2.09 4.34 0.76
C PHE A 217 1.57 5.77 0.82
N VAL A 218 2.32 6.69 0.20
CA VAL A 218 1.81 8.03 -0.09
C VAL A 218 1.80 8.17 -1.59
N ILE A 219 0.60 8.21 -2.15
CA ILE A 219 0.36 8.42 -3.56
C ILE A 219 0.25 9.93 -3.77
N SER A 220 1.28 10.52 -4.36
CA SER A 220 1.23 11.91 -4.84
C SER A 220 0.68 11.89 -6.27
N THR A 221 -0.58 12.27 -6.45
CA THR A 221 -1.13 12.53 -7.78
C THR A 221 -1.18 14.04 -8.02
N ASP A 222 -0.37 14.53 -8.96
CA ASP A 222 -0.65 15.81 -9.60
C ASP A 222 -1.66 15.54 -10.73
N HIS A 223 -2.81 16.20 -10.66
CA HIS A 223 -3.84 16.43 -11.69
C HIS A 223 -4.26 15.25 -12.60
N VAL A 224 -5.48 14.74 -12.42
CA VAL A 224 -6.21 14.01 -13.47
C VAL A 224 -7.68 14.44 -13.52
N HIS A 225 -8.10 14.94 -14.69
CA HIS A 225 -9.50 15.11 -15.09
C HIS A 225 -10.06 13.76 -15.57
N SER A 226 -11.27 13.43 -15.13
CA SER A 226 -11.97 12.18 -15.42
C SER A 226 -12.69 12.20 -16.78
N SER A 227 -12.25 11.38 -17.71
CA SER A 227 -13.11 10.73 -18.72
C SER A 227 -12.33 9.62 -19.42
N ASP A 228 -12.97 8.45 -19.54
CA ASP A 228 -12.63 7.30 -20.39
C ASP A 228 -12.15 6.04 -19.64
N PHE A 229 -13.12 5.27 -19.11
CA PHE A 229 -12.96 3.83 -18.89
C PHE A 229 -14.26 3.10 -19.27
N ASP A 230 -14.45 2.91 -20.56
CA ASP A 230 -15.36 1.90 -21.11
C ASP A 230 -14.63 1.17 -22.25
N ALA A 231 -13.94 0.09 -21.90
CA ALA A 231 -13.67 -1.08 -22.74
C ALA A 231 -12.55 -1.90 -22.12
N ILE A 232 -12.88 -3.10 -21.64
CA ILE A 232 -12.27 -4.37 -22.05
C ILE A 232 -13.01 -5.45 -21.25
N ARG A 233 -14.13 -5.89 -21.85
CA ARG A 233 -14.90 -7.05 -21.41
C ARG A 233 -15.18 -7.89 -22.65
N TYR A 234 -14.32 -8.87 -22.91
CA TYR A 234 -14.54 -9.96 -23.88
C TYR A 234 -13.74 -11.16 -23.33
N GLY A 235 -14.25 -12.38 -23.12
CA GLY A 235 -15.45 -13.02 -23.64
C GLY A 235 -15.15 -13.79 -24.93
N LEU A 236 -14.39 -14.90 -24.88
CA LEU A 236 -14.22 -15.82 -26.02
C LEU A 236 -14.12 -17.30 -25.56
N LYS A 237 -14.89 -18.16 -26.25
CA LYS A 237 -15.03 -19.62 -26.07
C LYS A 237 -14.23 -20.41 -27.14
N GLU A 238 -12.95 -20.08 -27.31
CA GLU A 238 -11.97 -20.90 -28.04
C GLU A 238 -10.64 -20.91 -27.27
N GLU A 239 -9.81 -21.95 -27.43
CA GLU A 239 -8.49 -22.04 -26.77
C GLU A 239 -7.62 -20.87 -27.27
N ASN A 240 -7.62 -19.76 -26.53
CA ASN A 240 -7.00 -18.52 -27.00
C ASN A 240 -5.47 -18.63 -26.95
N ALA A 241 -4.76 -17.73 -27.63
CA ALA A 241 -3.30 -17.76 -27.71
C ALA A 241 -2.63 -17.82 -26.31
N ALA A 242 -3.23 -17.20 -25.30
CA ALA A 242 -2.74 -17.26 -23.93
C ALA A 242 -2.84 -18.67 -23.32
N GLN A 243 -3.97 -19.36 -23.49
CA GLN A 243 -4.15 -20.74 -23.02
C GLN A 243 -3.17 -21.72 -23.68
N ARG A 244 -2.87 -21.52 -24.96
CA ARG A 244 -1.86 -22.32 -25.68
C ARG A 244 -0.45 -22.11 -25.13
N ILE A 245 -0.09 -20.86 -24.83
CA ILE A 245 1.20 -20.51 -24.23
C ILE A 245 1.30 -21.08 -22.82
N GLU A 246 0.26 -20.91 -22.00
CA GLU A 246 0.21 -21.42 -20.62
C GLU A 246 0.44 -22.94 -20.58
N LYS A 247 -0.24 -23.68 -21.46
CA LYS A 247 -0.11 -25.14 -21.54
C LYS A 247 1.26 -25.58 -22.04
N ALA A 248 1.84 -24.85 -22.99
CA ALA A 248 3.20 -25.14 -23.45
C ALA A 248 4.26 -24.86 -22.37
N VAL A 249 4.08 -23.80 -21.58
CA VAL A 249 4.93 -23.52 -20.43
C VAL A 249 4.76 -24.63 -19.38
N SER A 250 3.53 -25.05 -19.07
CA SER A 250 3.27 -26.15 -18.14
C SER A 250 3.96 -27.44 -18.56
N ASP A 251 3.84 -27.86 -19.82
CA ASP A 251 4.50 -29.06 -20.34
C ASP A 251 6.03 -29.03 -20.18
N VAL A 252 6.64 -27.86 -20.42
CA VAL A 252 8.10 -27.68 -20.25
C VAL A 252 8.49 -27.82 -18.78
N LEU A 253 7.65 -27.28 -17.89
CA LEU A 253 7.83 -27.41 -16.46
C LEU A 253 7.59 -28.85 -15.97
N ASP A 254 6.61 -29.57 -16.51
CA ASP A 254 6.32 -30.97 -16.17
C ASP A 254 7.43 -31.91 -16.65
N ARG A 255 8.08 -31.59 -17.77
CA ARG A 255 9.32 -32.25 -18.23
C ARG A 255 10.55 -31.93 -17.35
N GLY A 256 10.39 -31.11 -16.32
CA GLY A 256 11.41 -30.85 -15.32
C GLY A 256 12.44 -29.79 -15.72
N PHE A 257 12.19 -28.95 -16.73
CA PHE A 257 13.10 -27.85 -17.05
C PHE A 257 12.83 -26.65 -16.12
N ARG A 258 13.88 -26.06 -15.52
CA ARG A 258 13.77 -24.88 -14.65
C ARG A 258 14.87 -23.87 -14.94
N THR A 259 14.56 -22.58 -14.92
CA THR A 259 15.54 -21.50 -14.84
C THR A 259 16.00 -21.30 -13.40
N ARG A 260 17.08 -20.54 -13.19
CA ARG A 260 17.74 -20.40 -11.87
C ARG A 260 16.80 -19.90 -10.76
N ASP A 261 15.88 -19.03 -11.12
CA ASP A 261 14.86 -18.40 -10.28
C ASP A 261 13.77 -19.37 -9.78
N ILE A 262 13.54 -20.48 -10.49
CA ILE A 262 12.49 -21.47 -10.18
C ILE A 262 13.04 -22.90 -10.00
N HIS A 263 14.36 -23.03 -9.84
CA HIS A 263 15.00 -24.34 -9.76
C HIS A 263 14.68 -25.08 -8.46
N THR A 264 14.31 -26.35 -8.58
CA THR A 264 14.08 -27.26 -7.46
C THR A 264 14.95 -28.52 -7.58
N PRO A 265 15.38 -29.14 -6.47
CA PRO A 265 16.15 -30.39 -6.50
C PRO A 265 15.45 -31.48 -7.32
N GLY A 266 16.19 -32.17 -8.18
CA GLY A 266 15.63 -33.19 -9.08
C GLY A 266 15.11 -32.67 -10.42
N THR A 267 15.18 -31.36 -10.67
CA THR A 267 14.85 -30.75 -11.98
C THR A 267 16.12 -30.43 -12.79
N THR A 268 15.97 -30.29 -14.11
CA THR A 268 17.03 -29.89 -15.03
C THR A 268 17.17 -28.37 -15.06
N LEU A 269 18.27 -27.84 -14.53
CA LEU A 269 18.59 -26.42 -14.60
C LEU A 269 18.98 -26.01 -16.04
N VAL A 270 18.29 -25.02 -16.59
CA VAL A 270 18.53 -24.45 -17.93
C VAL A 270 18.64 -22.93 -17.90
N GLY A 271 19.35 -22.35 -18.86
CA GLY A 271 19.36 -20.90 -19.07
C GLY A 271 18.13 -20.43 -19.86
N CYS A 272 17.83 -19.11 -19.80
CA CYS A 272 16.63 -18.53 -20.41
C CYS A 272 16.50 -18.83 -21.91
N LYS A 273 17.61 -18.84 -22.66
CA LYS A 273 17.60 -19.17 -24.09
C LYS A 273 17.06 -20.59 -24.35
N ARG A 274 17.59 -21.58 -23.63
CA ARG A 274 17.16 -22.98 -23.76
C ARG A 274 15.73 -23.19 -23.26
N MET A 275 15.31 -22.46 -22.22
CA MET A 275 13.93 -22.46 -21.75
C MET A 275 12.97 -21.96 -22.86
N GLY A 276 13.31 -20.86 -23.53
CA GLY A 276 12.54 -20.35 -24.66
C GLY A 276 12.46 -21.33 -25.82
N GLU A 277 13.56 -22.00 -26.18
CA GLU A 277 13.59 -23.03 -27.22
C GLU A 277 12.67 -24.23 -26.90
N GLU A 278 12.62 -24.67 -25.64
CA GLU A 278 11.74 -25.77 -25.21
C GLU A 278 10.25 -25.39 -25.20
N ILE A 279 9.92 -24.14 -24.86
CA ILE A 279 8.56 -23.60 -24.93
C ILE A 279 8.10 -23.51 -26.39
N LEU A 280 8.96 -23.01 -27.29
CA LEU A 280 8.66 -22.96 -28.73
C LEU A 280 8.45 -24.36 -29.31
N ARG A 281 9.28 -25.34 -28.95
CA ARG A 281 9.09 -26.74 -29.36
C ARG A 281 7.76 -27.33 -28.88
N SER A 282 7.35 -27.02 -27.63
CA SER A 282 6.06 -27.46 -27.10
C SER A 282 4.88 -26.80 -27.82
N LEU A 283 5.03 -25.53 -28.20
CA LEU A 283 4.03 -24.81 -29.01
C LEU A 283 3.91 -25.37 -30.43
N ASP A 284 5.04 -25.65 -31.10
CA ASP A 284 5.07 -26.14 -32.49
C ASP A 284 4.51 -27.56 -32.61
N ALA A 285 4.78 -28.43 -31.62
CA ALA A 285 4.20 -29.76 -31.52
C ALA A 285 2.65 -29.74 -31.46
N ARG A 286 2.06 -28.61 -31.09
CA ARG A 286 0.61 -28.42 -30.96
C ARG A 286 -0.04 -27.71 -32.16
N VAL A 287 0.76 -27.19 -33.11
CA VAL A 287 0.28 -26.62 -34.39
C VAL A 287 0.12 -27.69 -35.48
N SER A 288 0.70 -28.88 -35.26
CA SER A 288 0.81 -29.94 -36.27
C SER A 288 -0.31 -30.99 -36.21
N VAL A 289 -1.47 -30.64 -35.64
CA VAL A 289 -2.67 -31.50 -35.53
C VAL A 289 -3.88 -30.78 -36.11
#